data_AF-A0A4Q0IVM8-F1
#
_entry.id   AF-A0A4Q0IVM8-F1
#
_cell.length_a   1.000
_cell.length_b   1.000
_cell.length_c   1.000
_cell.angle_alpha   90.00
_cell.angle_beta   90.00
_cell.angle_gamma   90.00
#
_symmetry.space_group_name_H-M   'P 1'
#
loop_
_entity.id
_entity.type
_entity.pdbx_description
1 polymer ?
#
loop_
_entity_poly.entity_id
_entity_poly.type
_entity_poly.pdbx_seq_one_letter_code
_entity_poly.pdbx_strand_id
1 'polypeptide(L)'
;MKRLILFVVLCVNFMVGFSIDAKTLYSCFLSQDLNMDTNEVSNQVSNNSLIDIYVDGNKLLLGSKRYSMYNRQESNSGFVKIVHYDAIDGEGQRCKIKFITDPSADWVTRNAIVIWYDEISPVAKWYQSRDPQER
;
A
#
# COMPACT_ATOMS: atom_id res chain seq x y z
N MET A 1 16.27 -46.90 36.48
CA MET A 1 16.72 -45.90 35.47
C MET A 1 15.64 -45.71 34.42
N LYS A 2 15.60 -44.56 33.75
CA LYS A 2 14.64 -44.09 32.72
C LYS A 2 13.57 -43.09 33.20
N ARG A 3 14.03 -42.00 33.80
CA ARG A 3 13.39 -40.67 33.66
C ARG A 3 14.08 -39.98 32.48
N LEU A 4 13.58 -40.07 31.26
CA LEU A 4 14.09 -39.25 30.14
C LEU A 4 13.19 -39.27 28.89
N ILE A 5 11.88 -39.08 29.03
CA ILE A 5 10.99 -38.89 27.87
C ILE A 5 9.97 -37.81 28.22
N LEU A 6 10.44 -36.57 28.47
CA LEU A 6 9.52 -35.44 28.66
C LEU A 6 10.15 -34.07 28.37
N PHE A 7 11.14 -33.97 27.47
CA PHE A 7 11.79 -32.68 27.22
C PHE A 7 12.09 -32.34 25.76
N VAL A 8 11.72 -33.19 24.80
CA VAL A 8 12.07 -32.96 23.37
C VAL A 8 10.89 -32.45 22.54
N VAL A 9 9.65 -32.48 23.05
CA VAL A 9 8.46 -32.07 22.29
C VAL A 9 8.15 -30.56 22.43
N LEU A 10 8.86 -29.83 23.29
CA LEU A 10 8.57 -28.40 23.55
C LEU A 10 9.35 -27.41 22.66
N CYS A 11 10.29 -27.88 21.83
CA CYS A 11 11.19 -26.98 21.09
C CYS A 11 10.88 -26.81 19.60
N VAL A 12 9.82 -27.44 19.07
CA VAL A 12 9.61 -27.51 17.60
C VAL A 12 8.51 -26.56 17.07
N ASN A 13 7.72 -25.90 17.94
CA ASN A 13 6.59 -25.06 17.48
C ASN A 13 6.76 -23.55 17.66
N PHE A 14 7.98 -23.06 17.86
CA PHE A 14 8.24 -21.61 17.89
C PHE A 14 9.08 -21.14 16.70
N MET A 15 8.77 -21.66 15.51
CA MET A 15 9.10 -20.98 14.26
C MET A 15 7.95 -20.01 13.95
N VAL A 16 7.80 -18.99 14.81
CA VAL A 16 7.08 -17.78 14.41
C VAL A 16 7.96 -17.17 13.34
N GLY A 17 7.62 -17.42 12.08
CA GLY A 17 8.23 -16.77 10.94
C GLY A 17 8.05 -15.27 11.11
N PHE A 18 9.09 -14.59 11.59
CA PHE A 18 9.21 -13.16 11.42
C PHE A 18 9.33 -12.93 9.91
N SER A 19 8.19 -12.77 9.24
CA SER A 19 8.17 -12.04 7.98
C SER A 19 8.66 -10.64 8.33
N ILE A 20 9.92 -10.38 8.00
CA ILE A 20 10.45 -9.03 7.93
C ILE A 20 9.65 -8.38 6.80
N ASP A 21 8.57 -7.66 7.14
CA ASP A 21 7.88 -6.83 6.17
C ASP A 21 8.90 -5.79 5.69
N ALA A 22 9.37 -5.98 4.45
CA ALA A 22 10.32 -5.07 3.84
C ALA A 22 9.67 -3.68 3.73
N LYS A 23 10.32 -2.68 4.32
CA LYS A 23 9.83 -1.30 4.25
C LYS A 23 9.94 -0.84 2.80
N THR A 24 8.83 -0.35 2.25
CA THR A 24 8.80 0.13 0.87
C THR A 24 8.62 1.64 0.86
N LEU A 25 9.48 2.35 0.13
CA LEU A 25 9.39 3.79 -0.09
C LEU A 25 8.94 4.08 -1.52
N TYR A 26 7.86 4.83 -1.65
CA TYR A 26 7.38 5.39 -2.90
C TYR A 26 7.57 6.91 -2.85
N SER A 27 8.41 7.46 -3.72
CA SER A 27 8.54 8.92 -3.84
C SER A 27 7.59 9.43 -4.91
N CYS A 28 6.46 10.00 -4.47
CA CYS A 28 5.44 10.56 -5.33
C CYS A 28 5.74 12.02 -5.65
N PHE A 29 5.80 12.37 -6.92
CA PHE A 29 6.10 13.75 -7.36
C PHE A 29 4.83 14.51 -7.77
N LEU A 30 3.70 13.79 -7.93
CA LEU A 30 2.44 14.34 -8.41
C LEU A 30 1.24 13.70 -7.70
N SER A 31 0.25 14.52 -7.36
CA SER A 31 -1.09 14.04 -7.01
C SER A 31 -2.19 14.74 -7.81
N GLN A 32 -3.19 13.98 -8.24
CA GLN A 32 -4.36 14.44 -9.00
C GLN A 32 -5.64 13.84 -8.44
N ASP A 33 -6.78 14.41 -8.82
CA ASP A 33 -8.08 13.81 -8.54
C ASP A 33 -8.42 12.78 -9.61
N LEU A 34 -8.94 11.64 -9.21
CA LEU A 34 -9.45 10.59 -10.07
C LEU A 34 -10.94 10.45 -9.81
N ASN A 35 -11.75 10.48 -10.87
CA ASN A 35 -13.15 10.09 -10.79
C ASN A 35 -13.23 8.55 -10.81
N MET A 36 -13.73 7.95 -9.73
CA MET A 36 -13.80 6.50 -9.57
C MET A 36 -14.89 5.83 -10.42
N ASP A 37 -15.89 6.59 -10.88
CA ASP A 37 -16.95 6.06 -11.74
C ASP A 37 -16.48 5.98 -13.20
N THR A 38 -15.78 7.02 -13.68
CA THR A 38 -15.32 7.10 -15.07
C THR A 38 -13.88 6.61 -15.27
N ASN A 39 -13.12 6.45 -14.17
CA ASN A 39 -11.66 6.25 -14.17
C ASN A 39 -10.86 7.38 -14.86
N GLU A 40 -11.44 8.57 -14.99
CA GLU A 40 -10.76 9.72 -15.59
C GLU A 40 -9.95 10.49 -14.53
N VAL A 41 -8.67 10.72 -14.82
CA VAL A 41 -7.79 11.57 -14.00
C VAL A 41 -7.99 13.02 -14.40
N SER A 42 -8.23 13.88 -13.41
CA SER A 42 -8.36 15.32 -13.60
C SER A 42 -7.09 15.93 -14.17
N ASN A 43 -7.23 16.81 -15.14
CA ASN A 43 -6.11 17.60 -15.68
C ASN A 43 -5.58 18.64 -14.66
N GLN A 44 -6.27 18.85 -13.54
CA GLN A 44 -5.79 19.72 -12.48
C GLN A 44 -4.84 18.98 -11.54
N VAL A 45 -3.61 19.46 -11.46
CA VAL A 45 -2.61 18.99 -10.52
C VAL A 45 -2.92 19.55 -9.14
N SER A 46 -3.25 18.66 -8.19
CA SER A 46 -3.54 19.04 -6.80
C SER A 46 -2.26 19.30 -5.99
N ASN A 47 -1.15 18.65 -6.36
CA ASN A 47 0.16 18.92 -5.78
C ASN A 47 1.28 18.47 -6.75
N ASN A 48 2.32 19.29 -6.87
CA ASN A 48 3.52 19.04 -7.69
C ASN A 48 4.83 19.06 -6.85
N SER A 49 4.72 18.68 -5.57
CA SER A 49 5.85 18.53 -4.66
C SER A 49 6.11 17.06 -4.36
N LEU A 50 7.37 16.73 -4.06
CA LEU A 50 7.77 15.37 -3.73
C LEU A 50 7.23 15.00 -2.34
N ILE A 51 6.32 14.02 -2.30
CA ILE A 51 5.76 13.42 -1.10
C ILE A 51 6.27 12.00 -1.03
N ASP A 52 7.00 11.68 0.04
CA ASP A 52 7.37 10.31 0.34
C ASP A 52 6.21 9.56 0.98
N ILE A 53 5.96 8.35 0.46
CA ILE A 53 5.02 7.39 1.01
C ILE A 53 5.79 6.19 1.51
N TYR A 54 5.69 5.92 2.81
CA TYR A 54 6.34 4.79 3.45
C TYR A 54 5.31 3.73 3.78
N VAL A 55 5.59 2.48 3.38
CA VAL A 55 4.84 1.31 3.79
C VAL A 55 5.71 0.49 4.73
N ASP A 56 5.22 0.26 5.95
CA ASP A 56 5.88 -0.52 7.01
C ASP A 56 4.87 -1.54 7.54
N GLY A 57 4.91 -2.74 6.97
CA GLY A 57 3.89 -3.78 7.15
C GLY A 57 2.48 -3.29 6.81
N ASN A 58 1.60 -3.28 7.79
CA ASN A 58 0.22 -2.85 7.62
C ASN A 58 0.00 -1.33 7.81
N LYS A 59 1.05 -0.53 7.86
CA LYS A 59 0.96 0.93 8.02
C LYS A 59 1.44 1.63 6.76
N LEU A 60 0.70 2.67 6.36
CA LEU A 60 1.12 3.60 5.33
C LEU A 60 1.25 5.01 5.94
N LEU A 61 2.38 5.66 5.66
CA LEU A 61 2.66 7.05 6.02
C LEU A 61 2.73 7.86 4.72
N LEU A 62 1.92 8.89 4.60
CA LEU A 62 1.86 9.79 3.44
C LEU A 62 2.06 11.22 3.94
N GLY A 63 3.28 11.73 3.87
CA GLY A 63 3.64 12.99 4.53
C GLY A 63 3.32 12.94 6.04
N SER A 64 2.40 13.79 6.51
CA SER A 64 1.92 13.78 7.90
C SER A 64 0.77 12.80 8.15
N LYS A 65 0.12 12.28 7.11
CA LYS A 65 -1.02 11.37 7.22
C LYS A 65 -0.55 9.95 7.49
N ARG A 66 -1.38 9.21 8.25
CA ARG A 66 -1.13 7.83 8.63
C ARG A 66 -2.34 6.99 8.33
N TYR A 67 -2.12 5.75 7.90
CA TYR A 67 -3.17 4.81 7.55
C TYR A 67 -2.82 3.44 8.12
N SER A 68 -3.82 2.78 8.69
CA SER A 68 -3.75 1.37 9.09
C SER A 68 -4.50 0.54 8.06
N MET A 69 -3.77 -0.28 7.32
CA MET A 69 -4.27 -1.11 6.22
C MET A 69 -4.65 -2.51 6.71
N TYR A 70 -5.70 -3.08 6.14
CA TYR A 70 -6.18 -4.44 6.41
C TYR A 70 -6.92 -4.99 5.18
N ASN A 71 -7.39 -6.25 5.26
CA ASN A 71 -8.08 -6.91 4.14
C ASN A 71 -7.33 -6.82 2.81
N ARG A 72 -6.06 -7.21 2.81
CA ARG A 72 -5.24 -7.23 1.60
C ARG A 72 -5.87 -8.12 0.53
N GLN A 73 -6.09 -7.57 -0.65
CA GLN A 73 -6.56 -8.26 -1.84
C GLN A 73 -5.56 -7.99 -2.96
N GLU A 74 -5.24 -9.02 -3.73
CA GLU A 74 -4.31 -8.91 -4.85
C GLU A 74 -4.99 -9.44 -6.11
N SER A 75 -4.87 -8.68 -7.19
CA SER A 75 -5.33 -9.09 -8.52
C SER A 75 -4.29 -8.72 -9.56
N ASN A 76 -4.27 -9.51 -10.64
CA ASN A 76 -3.43 -9.27 -11.80
C ASN A 76 -4.33 -9.13 -13.02
N SER A 77 -4.12 -8.07 -13.79
CA SER A 77 -4.83 -7.79 -15.04
C SER A 77 -3.80 -7.63 -16.15
N GLY A 78 -3.51 -8.71 -16.88
CA GLY A 78 -2.40 -8.75 -17.83
C GLY A 78 -1.06 -8.55 -17.10
N PHE A 79 -0.33 -7.50 -17.49
CA PHE A 79 0.93 -7.11 -16.85
C PHE A 79 0.75 -6.21 -15.62
N VAL A 80 -0.47 -5.70 -15.40
CA VAL A 80 -0.76 -4.78 -14.30
C VAL A 80 -1.03 -5.56 -13.03
N LYS A 81 -0.21 -5.33 -12.00
CA LYS A 81 -0.42 -5.83 -10.64
C LYS A 81 -1.20 -4.79 -9.85
N ILE A 82 -2.25 -5.22 -9.16
CA ILE A 82 -3.08 -4.37 -8.30
C ILE A 82 -3.14 -4.98 -6.91
N VAL A 83 -2.74 -4.21 -5.90
CA VAL A 83 -2.91 -4.58 -4.49
C VAL A 83 -3.87 -3.60 -3.84
N HIS A 84 -4.94 -4.11 -3.28
CA HIS A 84 -6.01 -3.36 -2.64
C HIS A 84 -6.05 -3.63 -1.14
N TYR A 85 -6.34 -2.61 -0.35
CA TYR A 85 -6.55 -2.69 1.09
C TYR A 85 -7.78 -1.86 1.48
N ASP A 86 -8.54 -2.38 2.43
CA ASP A 86 -9.35 -1.51 3.28
C ASP A 86 -8.41 -0.82 4.29
N ALA A 87 -8.74 0.40 4.71
CA ALA A 87 -7.91 1.16 5.63
C ALA A 87 -8.73 2.06 6.56
N ILE A 88 -8.08 2.46 7.66
CA ILE A 88 -8.53 3.51 8.57
C ILE A 88 -7.41 4.54 8.66
N ASP A 89 -7.72 5.82 8.49
CA ASP A 89 -6.73 6.88 8.62
C ASP A 89 -6.46 7.29 10.07
N GLY A 90 -5.56 8.24 10.28
CA GLY A 90 -5.17 8.72 11.60
C GLY A 90 -6.29 9.43 12.38
N GLU A 91 -7.40 9.77 11.71
CA GLU A 91 -8.57 10.42 12.30
C GLU A 91 -9.71 9.42 12.57
N GLY A 92 -9.51 8.14 12.21
CA GLY A 92 -10.51 7.09 12.40
C GLY A 92 -11.49 6.95 11.23
N GLN A 93 -11.29 7.67 10.12
CA GLN A 93 -12.15 7.59 8.96
C GLN A 93 -11.78 6.40 8.08
N ARG A 94 -12.79 5.69 7.58
CA ARG A 94 -12.59 4.54 6.68
C ARG A 94 -12.27 5.01 5.27
N CYS A 95 -11.28 4.37 4.67
CA CYS A 95 -10.88 4.59 3.30
C CYS A 95 -10.39 3.29 2.67
N LYS A 96 -10.07 3.36 1.38
CA LYS A 96 -9.49 2.26 0.62
C LYS A 96 -8.23 2.75 -0.06
N ILE A 97 -7.25 1.86 -0.14
CA ILE A 97 -5.93 2.13 -0.73
C ILE A 97 -5.67 1.10 -1.80
N LYS A 98 -5.31 1.55 -2.99
CA LYS A 98 -4.94 0.71 -4.13
C LYS A 98 -3.54 1.07 -4.60
N PHE A 99 -2.65 0.08 -4.60
CA PHE A 99 -1.35 0.14 -5.23
C PHE A 99 -1.46 -0.49 -6.62
N ILE A 100 -0.97 0.22 -7.63
CA ILE A 100 -0.98 -0.21 -9.02
C ILE A 100 0.45 -0.21 -9.50
N THR A 101 0.89 -1.34 -10.05
CA THR A 101 2.20 -1.48 -10.68
C THR A 101 1.99 -2.01 -12.09
N ASP A 102 2.37 -1.22 -13.10
CA ASP A 102 2.38 -1.60 -14.50
C ASP A 102 3.82 -1.59 -15.04
N PRO A 103 4.51 -2.75 -15.06
CA PRO A 103 5.88 -2.86 -15.54
C PRO A 103 6.07 -2.45 -17.00
N SER A 104 4.99 -2.45 -17.79
CA SER A 104 5.03 -2.06 -19.20
C SER A 104 4.94 -0.55 -19.42
N ALA A 105 4.53 0.20 -18.39
CA ALA A 105 4.41 1.65 -18.45
C ALA A 105 5.76 2.37 -18.24
N ASP A 106 5.80 3.63 -18.68
CA ASP A 106 6.93 4.52 -18.45
C ASP A 106 7.21 4.69 -16.95
N TRP A 107 8.47 4.99 -16.60
CA TRP A 107 8.92 5.13 -15.20
C TRP A 107 8.10 6.14 -14.38
N VAL A 108 7.43 7.08 -15.04
CA VAL A 108 6.59 8.14 -14.44
C VAL A 108 5.23 7.60 -13.99
N THR A 109 4.71 6.59 -14.69
CA THR A 109 3.35 6.04 -14.50
C THR A 109 3.35 4.59 -14.07
N ARG A 110 4.51 3.94 -14.03
CA ARG A 110 4.70 2.54 -13.61
C ARG A 110 4.10 2.24 -12.26
N ASN A 111 4.21 3.16 -11.30
CA ASN A 111 3.73 2.97 -9.95
C ASN A 111 2.73 4.07 -9.59
N ALA A 112 1.55 3.67 -9.16
CA ALA A 112 0.53 4.59 -8.69
C ALA A 112 -0.11 4.10 -7.39
N ILE A 113 -0.49 5.06 -6.55
CA ILE A 113 -1.22 4.81 -5.32
C ILE A 113 -2.52 5.61 -5.39
N VAL A 114 -3.63 4.96 -5.11
CA VAL A 114 -4.96 5.57 -5.15
C VAL A 114 -5.59 5.46 -3.77
N ILE A 115 -6.06 6.57 -3.22
CA ILE A 115 -6.74 6.62 -1.92
C ILE A 115 -8.11 7.26 -2.09
N TRP A 116 -9.16 6.61 -1.61
CA TRP A 116 -10.51 7.17 -1.63
C TRP A 116 -11.27 6.83 -0.34
N TYR A 117 -12.19 7.70 0.02
CA TYR A 117 -12.98 7.61 1.25
C TYR A 117 -14.41 7.22 0.89
N ASP A 118 -15.01 6.32 1.68
CA ASP A 118 -16.34 5.78 1.40
C ASP A 118 -17.42 6.89 1.37
N GLU A 119 -17.25 7.95 2.16
CA GLU A 119 -18.19 9.07 2.28
C GLU A 119 -18.06 10.14 1.17
N ILE A 120 -16.92 10.16 0.45
CA ILE A 120 -16.56 11.21 -0.52
C ILE A 120 -16.51 10.63 -1.95
N SER A 121 -17.16 9.48 -2.17
CA SER A 121 -17.36 8.92 -3.52
C SER A 121 -18.04 9.97 -4.41
N PRO A 122 -17.57 10.18 -5.66
CA PRO A 122 -16.67 9.32 -6.42
C PRO A 122 -15.22 9.83 -6.55
N VAL A 123 -14.75 10.77 -5.71
CA VAL A 123 -13.42 11.38 -5.91
C VAL A 123 -12.34 10.64 -5.11
N ALA A 124 -11.32 10.18 -5.82
CA ALA A 124 -10.11 9.60 -5.26
C ALA A 124 -8.90 10.52 -5.45
N LYS A 125 -7.91 10.39 -4.56
CA LYS A 125 -6.57 10.96 -4.78
C LYS A 125 -5.67 9.93 -5.45
N TRP A 126 -5.16 10.30 -6.61
CA TRP A 126 -4.22 9.52 -7.42
C TRP A 126 -2.81 10.09 -7.26
N TYR A 127 -1.89 9.28 -6.73
CA TYR A 127 -0.49 9.63 -6.51
C TYR A 127 0.36 8.87 -7.52
N GLN A 128 1.13 9.59 -8.33
CA GLN A 128 2.11 8.98 -9.25
C GLN A 128 3.46 8.92 -8.57
N SER A 129 3.97 7.70 -8.41
CA SER A 129 5.27 7.43 -7.80
C SER A 129 6.33 7.29 -8.89
N ARG A 130 7.53 7.83 -8.62
CA ARG A 130 8.74 7.31 -9.27
C ARG A 130 8.95 5.87 -8.84
N ASP A 131 9.73 5.10 -9.60
CA ASP A 131 10.10 3.73 -9.20
C ASP A 131 10.49 3.67 -7.71
N PRO A 132 9.88 2.75 -6.92
CA PRO A 132 10.20 2.63 -5.51
C PRO A 132 11.68 2.31 -5.35
N GLN A 133 12.35 3.03 -4.45
CA GLN A 133 13.73 2.74 -4.09
C GLN A 133 13.72 1.75 -2.92
N GLU A 134 14.15 0.52 -3.17
CA GLU A 134 14.45 -0.44 -2.11
C GLU A 134 15.60 0.13 -1.26
N ARG A 135 15.42 0.17 0.07
CA ARG A 135 16.45 0.56 1.05
C ARG A 135 16.73 -0.58 2.01
#